data_AF-A0A8S3I8R4-F1
#
_entry.id   AF-A0A8S3I8R4-F1
#
_cell.length_a   1.000
_cell.length_b   1.000
_cell.length_c   1.000
_cell.angle_alpha   90.00
_cell.angle_beta   90.00
_cell.angle_gamma   90.00
#
_symmetry.space_group_name_H-M   'P 1'
#
loop_
_entity.id
_entity.type
_entity.pdbx_description
1 polymer ?
#
loop_
_entity_poly.entity_id
_entity_poly.type
_entity_poly.pdbx_seq_one_letter_code
_entity_poly.pdbx_strand_id
1 'polypeptide(L)' 'MYGVDLHTVTGKDCLEYKLGLTPTGILVFENDVKIGLFIWSKVTRIDFNRNKLTIIVIEDDDNDPRLQRDFVFLFR' A
#
# COMPACT_ATOMS: atom_id res chain seq x y z
N MET A 1 -15.88 -6.02 -4.63
CA MET A 1 -15.38 -5.96 -6.02
C MET A 1 -15.14 -7.39 -6.47
N TYR A 2 -15.65 -7.80 -7.64
CA TYR A 2 -15.43 -9.18 -8.13
C TYR A 2 -13.97 -9.31 -8.60
N GLY A 3 -13.24 -10.31 -8.09
CA GLY A 3 -11.89 -10.66 -8.57
C GLY A 3 -10.70 -9.93 -7.94
N VAL A 4 -10.90 -9.16 -6.86
CA VAL A 4 -9.79 -8.59 -6.07
C VAL A 4 -9.67 -9.36 -4.77
N ASP A 5 -8.53 -10.03 -4.57
CA ASP A 5 -8.22 -10.66 -3.29
C ASP A 5 -7.82 -9.57 -2.27
N LEU A 6 -8.44 -9.61 -1.10
CA LEU A 6 -8.27 -8.61 -0.05
C LEU A 6 -7.53 -9.23 1.13
N HIS A 7 -6.36 -8.68 1.46
CA HIS A 7 -5.56 -9.09 2.60
C HIS A 7 -5.70 -8.11 3.76
N THR A 8 -6.10 -8.60 4.93
CA THR A 8 -6.12 -7.81 6.16
C THR A 8 -4.70 -7.61 6.69
N VAL A 9 -4.35 -6.36 6.97
CA VAL A 9 -3.05 -5.95 7.49
C VAL A 9 -3.20 -4.93 8.61
N THR A 10 -2.17 -4.76 9.44
CA THR A 10 -2.10 -3.72 10.47
C THR A 10 -1.13 -2.62 10.04
N GLY A 11 -1.55 -1.35 10.11
CA GLY A 11 -0.70 -0.19 9.82
C GLY A 11 0.24 0.17 10.97
N LYS A 12 1.10 1.19 10.75
CA LYS A 12 1.99 1.74 11.80
C LYS A 12 1.23 2.34 12.99
N ASP A 13 -0.01 2.74 12.78
CA ASP A 13 -0.93 3.34 13.73
C ASP A 13 -1.75 2.30 14.52
N CYS A 14 -1.45 1.01 14.36
CA CYS A 14 -2.16 -0.11 14.98
C CYS A 14 -3.61 -0.27 14.50
N LEU A 15 -4.01 0.36 13.38
CA LEU A 15 -5.32 0.16 12.76
C LEU A 15 -5.29 -0.97 11.72
N GLU A 16 -6.46 -1.57 11.48
CA GLU A 16 -6.64 -2.61 10.47
C GLU A 16 -7.03 -2.03 9.11
N TYR A 17 -6.33 -2.47 8.07
CA TYR A 17 -6.59 -2.13 6.68
C TYR A 17 -6.79 -3.38 5.86
N LYS A 18 -7.48 -3.26 4.72
CA LYS A 18 -7.51 -4.30 3.69
C LYS A 18 -6.76 -3.81 2.46
N LEU A 19 -5.80 -4.60 2.00
CA LEU A 19 -5.05 -4.35 0.79
C LEU A 19 -5.58 -5.21 -0.35
N GLY A 20 -5.91 -4.59 -1.48
CA GLY A 20 -6.39 -5.28 -2.68
C GLY A 20 -5.46 -5.05 -3.86
N LEU A 21 -4.93 -6.12 -4.44
CA LEU A 21 -4.09 -6.01 -5.63
C LEU A 21 -4.96 -5.84 -6.88
N THR A 22 -4.61 -4.84 -7.70
CA THR A 22 -5.25 -4.58 -8.99
C THR A 22 -4.19 -4.31 -10.06
N PRO A 23 -4.52 -4.44 -11.37
CA PRO A 23 -3.60 -4.09 -12.44
C PRO A 23 -3.07 -2.65 -12.38
N THR A 24 -3.83 -1.73 -11.78
CA THR A 24 -3.44 -0.31 -11.62
C THR A 24 -2.53 -0.07 -10.42
N GLY A 25 -2.69 -0.85 -9.35
CA GLY A 25 -2.02 -0.59 -8.09
C GLY A 25 -2.53 -1.42 -6.92
N ILE A 26 -2.11 -1.05 -5.71
CA ILE A 26 -2.60 -1.61 -4.45
C ILE A 26 -3.68 -0.70 -3.89
N LEU A 27 -4.93 -1.16 -3.90
CA LEU A 27 -6.02 -0.51 -3.21
C LEU A 27 -5.86 -0.64 -1.70
N VAL A 28 -6.12 0.45 -0.98
CA VAL A 28 -6.14 0.47 0.49
C VAL A 28 -7.55 0.79 0.95
N PHE A 29 -8.08 -0.07 1.81
CA PHE A 29 -9.38 0.11 2.45
C PHE A 29 -9.20 0.19 3.97
N GLU A 30 -9.96 1.08 4.60
CA GLU A 30 -10.24 1.04 6.03
C GLU A 30 -11.68 0.55 6.18
N ASN A 31 -11.87 -0.57 6.88
CA ASN A 31 -13.12 -1.31 6.86
C ASN A 31 -13.52 -1.72 5.42
N ASP A 32 -14.61 -1.16 4.89
CA ASP A 32 -15.09 -1.36 3.52
C ASP A 32 -15.04 -0.07 2.68
N VAL A 33 -14.40 0.98 3.19
CA VAL A 33 -14.25 2.26 2.53
C VAL A 33 -12.87 2.35 1.89
N LYS A 34 -12.81 2.65 0.59
CA LYS A 34 -11.55 2.89 -0.12
C LYS A 34 -10.95 4.21 0.37
N ILE A 35 -9.76 4.15 0.94
CA ILE A 35 -9.03 5.33 1.45
C ILE A 35 -7.82 5.69 0.58
N GLY A 36 -7.32 4.77 -0.24
CA GLY A 36 -6.10 5.03 -1.01
C GLY A 36 -5.86 4.06 -2.16
N LEU A 37 -4.86 4.42 -2.97
CA LEU A 37 -4.33 3.61 -4.07
C LEU A 37 -2.84 3.88 -4.22
N PHE A 38 -2.00 2.86 -4.04
CA PHE A 38 -0.59 2.90 -4.44
C PHE A 38 -0.49 2.53 -5.91
N ILE A 39 -0.27 3.51 -6.78
CA ILE A 39 -0.16 3.30 -8.24
C ILE A 39 1.20 2.71 -8.58
N TRP A 40 1.25 1.65 -9.39
CA TRP A 40 2.53 0.96 -9.69
C TRP A 40 3.61 1.87 -10.29
N SER A 41 3.23 2.84 -11.13
CA SER A 41 4.18 3.81 -11.70
C SER A 41 4.86 4.71 -10.66
N LYS A 42 4.33 4.78 -9.44
CA LYS A 42 4.86 5.57 -8.32
C LYS A 42 5.54 4.72 -7.25
N VAL A 43 5.39 3.41 -7.30
CA VAL A 43 6.05 2.49 -6.36
C VAL A 43 7.48 2.25 -6.83
N THR A 44 8.46 2.72 -6.07
CA THR A 44 9.89 2.57 -6.40
C THR A 44 10.47 1.28 -5.84
N ARG A 45 9.94 0.81 -4.70
CA ARG A 45 10.38 -0.42 -4.07
C ARG A 45 9.26 -1.06 -3.26
N ILE A 46 9.20 -2.38 -3.32
CA ILE A 46 8.37 -3.21 -2.44
C ILE A 46 9.30 -4.22 -1.76
N ASP A 47 9.19 -4.33 -0.44
CA ASP A 47 9.95 -5.27 0.37
C ASP A 47 8.96 -6.06 1.24
N PHE A 48 9.06 -7.39 1.24
CA PHE A 48 8.22 -8.24 2.06
C PHE A 48 9.10 -9.17 2.90
N ASN A 49 9.21 -8.87 4.19
CA ASN A 49 10.02 -9.64 5.12
C ASN A 49 9.14 -10.29 6.19
N ARG A 50 9.03 -11.62 6.14
CA ARG A 50 8.12 -12.43 6.97
C ARG A 50 6.66 -12.00 6.78
N ASN A 51 6.15 -11.18 7.68
CA ASN A 51 4.81 -10.63 7.64
C ASN A 51 4.81 -9.11 7.46
N LYS A 52 5.97 -8.47 7.33
CA LYS A 52 6.10 -7.02 7.17
C LYS A 52 6.24 -6.66 5.70
N LEU A 53 5.22 -6.01 5.15
CA LEU A 53 5.25 -5.37 3.85
C LEU A 53 5.70 -3.91 4.01
N THR A 54 6.69 -3.49 3.23
CA THR A 54 7.14 -2.10 3.11
C THR A 54 7.01 -1.67 1.66
N ILE A 55 6.31 -0.56 1.41
CA ILE A 55 6.11 0.03 0.09
C ILE A 55 6.74 1.41 0.11
N ILE A 56 7.67 1.67 -0.81
CA ILE A 56 8.27 2.99 -0.99
C ILE A 56 7.66 3.60 -2.24
N VAL A 57 7.12 4.81 -2.10
CA VAL A 57 6.47 5.54 -3.20
C VAL A 57 7.06 6.93 -3.36
N ILE A 58 7.07 7.43 -4.59
CA ILE A 58 7.38 8.83 -4.92
C ILE A 58 6.10 9.64 -5.04
N GLU A 59 6.10 10.88 -4.51
CA GLU A 59 4.96 11.79 -4.66
C GLU A 59 4.96 12.50 -6.02
N ASP A 60 3.77 12.83 -6.52
CA ASP A 60 3.55 13.43 -7.82
C ASP A 60 4.06 14.89 -7.92
N ASP A 61 4.06 15.65 -6.82
CA ASP A 61 4.23 17.11 -6.88
C ASP A 61 5.65 17.60 -7.17
N ASP A 62 6.68 16.74 -7.11
CA ASP A 62 8.06 17.23 -7.29
C ASP A 62 8.94 16.42 -8.24
N ASN A 63 8.56 15.22 -8.69
CA ASN A 63 9.47 14.29 -9.42
C ASN A 63 10.90 14.23 -8.80
N ASP A 64 11.08 14.66 -7.55
CA ASP A 64 12.36 14.66 -6.89
C ASP A 64 12.47 13.28 -6.26
N PRO A 65 13.40 12.43 -6.74
CA PRO A 65 13.59 11.10 -6.17
C PRO A 65 13.96 11.12 -4.68
N ARG A 66 14.23 12.29 -4.08
CA ARG A 66 14.39 12.50 -2.64
C ARG A 66 13.08 12.46 -1.85
N LEU A 67 11.92 12.73 -2.46
CA LEU A 67 10.62 12.74 -1.77
C LEU A 67 9.95 11.35 -1.81
N GLN A 68 10.70 10.36 -1.35
CA GLN A 68 10.17 9.01 -1.15
C GLN A 68 9.48 8.90 0.21
N ARG A 69 8.30 8.29 0.24
CA ARG A 69 7.57 7.97 1.47
C ARG A 69 7.50 6.45 1.68
N ASP A 70 7.69 6.03 2.92
CA ASP A 70 7.65 4.63 3.32
C ASP A 70 6.33 4.27 4.02
N PHE A 71 5.61 3.31 3.43
CA PHE A 71 4.39 2.74 3.99
C PHE A 71 4.69 1.32 4.48
N VAL A 72 4.32 1.03 5.73
CA VAL A 72 4.57 -0.27 6.35
C VAL A 72 3.27 -0.89 6.81
N PHE A 73 3.08 -2.16 6.48
CA PHE A 73 1.93 -2.97 6.83
C PHE A 73 2.38 -4.31 7.38
N LEU A 74 1.70 -4.81 8.41
CA LEU A 74 1.93 -6.13 8.99
C LEU A 74 0.78 -7.07 8.63
N PHE A 75 1.08 -8.15 7.94
CA PHE A 75 0.14 -9.24 7.66
C PHE A 75 -0.05 -10.07 8.93
N ARG A 76 -1.27 -10.60 9.10
CA ARG A 76 -1.57 -11.62 10.12
C ARG A 76 -1.10 -12.99 9.69
#